data_AF-A0AAU3RQI2-F1
#
_entry.id   AF-A0AAU3RQI2-F1
#
_cell.length_a   1.000
_cell.length_b   1.000
_cell.length_c   1.000
_cell.angle_alpha   90.00
_cell.angle_beta   90.00
_cell.angle_gamma   90.00
#
_symmetry.space_group_name_H-M   'P 1'
#
loop_
_entity.id
_entity.type
_entity.pdbx_description
1 polymer ?
#
loop_
_entity_poly.entity_id
_entity_poly.type
_entity_poly.pdbx_seq_one_letter_code
_entity_poly.pdbx_strand_id
1 'polypeptide(L)'
;MELDALLDCLRDLHWLLPADRYVFIVEAADEVLPDDVDTQQLLFRTLLQAGRRWSFTRRFDGLDLSRLVIVMSCAPASVPDLRERLRLCWDETVPS
;
A
#
# COMPACT_ATOMS: atom_id res chain seq x y z
N MET A 1 6.50 -15.65 -5.45
CA MET A 1 5.36 -16.52 -5.11
C MET A 1 4.60 -16.03 -3.88
N GLU A 2 5.25 -15.51 -2.84
CA GLU A 2 4.52 -14.96 -1.67
C GLU A 2 3.97 -13.54 -1.91
N LEU A 3 4.63 -12.73 -2.75
CA LEU A 3 4.15 -11.39 -3.10
C LEU A 3 2.74 -11.43 -3.72
N ASP A 4 2.51 -12.30 -4.69
CA ASP A 4 1.25 -12.40 -5.45
C ASP A 4 0.04 -12.61 -4.52
N ALA A 5 0.17 -13.49 -3.52
CA ALA A 5 -0.86 -13.75 -2.52
C ALA A 5 -1.15 -12.52 -1.65
N LEU A 6 -0.14 -11.74 -1.28
CA LEU A 6 -0.32 -10.46 -0.58
C LEU A 6 -1.04 -9.43 -1.47
N LEU A 7 -0.69 -9.35 -2.76
CA LEU A 7 -1.34 -8.44 -3.71
C LEU A 7 -2.84 -8.77 -3.85
N ASP A 8 -3.19 -10.05 -3.92
CA ASP A 8 -4.58 -10.50 -4.01
C ASP A 8 -5.36 -10.30 -2.70
N CYS A 9 -4.73 -10.49 -1.53
CA CYS A 9 -5.33 -10.11 -0.25
C CYS A 9 -5.63 -8.61 -0.16
N LEU A 10 -4.71 -7.76 -0.62
CA LEU A 10 -4.90 -6.29 -0.64
C LEU A 10 -5.97 -5.83 -1.64
N ARG A 11 -6.30 -6.63 -2.67
CA ARG A 11 -7.39 -6.35 -3.62
C ARG A 11 -8.78 -6.56 -3.04
N ASP A 12 -8.93 -7.41 -2.03
CA ASP A 12 -10.22 -7.81 -1.45
C ASP A 12 -10.25 -7.91 0.09
N LEU A 13 -9.76 -6.89 0.80
CA LEU A 13 -9.77 -6.81 2.28
C LEU A 13 -11.14 -7.09 2.95
N HIS A 14 -12.25 -7.05 2.20
CA HIS A 14 -13.59 -7.36 2.72
C HIS A 14 -13.74 -8.83 3.16
N TRP A 15 -12.96 -9.78 2.61
CA TRP A 15 -13.06 -11.19 3.01
C TRP A 15 -12.51 -11.46 4.42
N LEU A 16 -11.62 -10.60 4.93
CA LEU A 16 -10.97 -10.76 6.23
C LEU A 16 -11.91 -10.40 7.38
N LEU A 17 -12.24 -9.11 7.52
CA LEU A 17 -13.19 -8.56 8.50
C LEU A 17 -13.72 -7.22 7.96
N PRO A 18 -15.04 -6.97 7.91
CA PRO A 18 -15.57 -5.68 7.48
C PRO A 18 -15.27 -4.59 8.51
N ALA A 19 -14.29 -3.75 8.21
CA ALA A 19 -13.89 -2.60 9.04
C ALA A 19 -13.95 -1.28 8.26
N ASP A 20 -14.15 -0.18 8.98
CA ASP A 20 -14.18 1.17 8.40
C ASP A 20 -12.77 1.74 8.22
N ARG A 21 -11.75 1.16 8.88
CA ARG A 21 -10.35 1.50 8.70
C ARG A 21 -9.48 0.25 8.75
N TYR A 22 -8.55 0.17 7.79
CA TYR A 22 -7.51 -0.85 7.73
C TYR A 22 -6.16 -0.16 7.89
N VAL A 23 -5.29 -0.72 8.73
CA VAL A 23 -3.90 -0.26 8.85
C VAL A 23 -2.99 -1.43 8.49
N PHE A 24 -2.24 -1.28 7.41
CA PHE A 24 -1.23 -2.24 6.97
C PHE A 24 0.14 -1.73 7.38
N ILE A 25 0.85 -2.48 8.23
CA ILE A 25 2.16 -2.11 8.73
C ILE A 25 3.20 -3.05 8.11
N VAL A 26 4.19 -2.47 7.44
CA VAL A 26 5.42 -3.16 7.03
C VAL A 26 6.49 -2.77 8.04
N GLU A 27 6.92 -3.72 8.85
CA GLU A 27 8.04 -3.55 9.77
C GLU A 27 9.36 -3.82 9.06
N ALA A 28 10.44 -3.13 9.48
CA ALA A 28 11.77 -3.20 8.87
C ALA A 28 11.74 -3.14 7.33
N ALA A 29 10.99 -2.18 6.76
CA ALA A 29 10.75 -2.06 5.33
C ALA A 29 12.06 -1.91 4.52
N ASP A 30 13.12 -1.37 5.10
CA ASP A 30 14.45 -1.31 4.50
C ASP A 30 15.21 -2.65 4.49
N GLU A 31 14.74 -3.66 5.21
CA GLU A 31 15.27 -5.03 5.23
C GLU A 31 14.35 -6.05 4.53
N VAL A 32 13.02 -5.87 4.60
CA VAL A 32 12.04 -6.85 4.08
C VAL A 32 11.49 -6.52 2.69
N LEU A 33 11.72 -5.31 2.17
CA LEU A 33 11.36 -5.00 0.79
C LEU A 33 12.33 -5.70 -0.18
N PRO A 34 11.86 -6.09 -1.38
CA PRO A 34 12.75 -6.65 -2.40
C PRO A 34 13.89 -5.69 -2.75
N ASP A 35 15.12 -6.21 -2.81
CA ASP A 35 16.28 -5.51 -3.40
C ASP A 35 16.11 -5.28 -4.90
N ASP A 36 15.34 -6.16 -5.57
CA ASP A 36 14.99 -6.01 -6.97
C ASP A 36 14.05 -4.82 -7.19
N VAL A 37 14.51 -3.86 -8.00
CA VAL A 37 13.83 -2.59 -8.24
C VAL A 37 12.47 -2.79 -8.90
N ASP A 38 12.35 -3.71 -9.86
CA ASP A 38 11.10 -3.96 -10.59
C ASP A 38 10.04 -4.59 -9.67
N THR A 39 10.42 -5.60 -8.88
CA THR A 39 9.56 -6.25 -7.89
C THR A 39 9.15 -5.26 -6.78
N GLN A 40 10.07 -4.39 -6.34
CA GLN A 40 9.76 -3.36 -5.35
C GLN A 40 8.79 -2.29 -5.91
N GLN A 41 8.98 -1.84 -7.15
CA GLN A 41 8.04 -0.95 -7.83
C GLN A 41 6.66 -1.60 -7.96
N LEU A 42 6.58 -2.89 -8.31
CA LEU A 42 5.31 -3.63 -8.41
C LEU A 42 4.56 -3.65 -7.06
N LEU A 43 5.27 -3.91 -5.96
CA LEU A 43 4.71 -3.85 -4.60
C LEU A 43 4.21 -2.44 -4.26
N PHE A 44 5.02 -1.40 -4.49
CA PHE A 44 4.62 -0.01 -4.24
C PHE A 44 3.39 0.39 -5.08
N ARG A 45 3.39 0.15 -6.40
CA ARG A 45 2.25 0.43 -7.27
C ARG A 45 0.98 -0.26 -6.77
N THR A 46 1.08 -1.50 -6.32
CA THR A 46 -0.08 -2.24 -5.81
C THR A 46 -0.57 -1.72 -4.46
N LEU A 47 0.33 -1.37 -3.55
CA LEU A 47 0.00 -0.71 -2.28
C LEU A 47 -0.72 0.63 -2.50
N LEU A 48 -0.24 1.44 -3.46
CA LEU A 48 -0.88 2.71 -3.83
C LEU A 48 -2.27 2.49 -4.47
N GLN A 49 -2.40 1.50 -5.35
CA GLN A 49 -3.69 1.14 -5.96
C GLN A 49 -4.70 0.63 -4.93
N ALA A 50 -4.27 -0.21 -3.99
CA ALA A 50 -5.10 -0.66 -2.87
C ALA A 50 -5.52 0.54 -2.01
N GLY A 51 -4.57 1.41 -1.62
CA GLY A 51 -4.84 2.63 -0.87
C GLY A 51 -5.92 3.50 -1.51
N ARG A 52 -5.87 3.68 -2.83
CA ARG A 52 -6.91 4.40 -3.61
C ARG A 52 -8.23 3.66 -3.62
N ARG A 53 -8.24 2.38 -4.02
CA ARG A 53 -9.44 1.53 -4.11
C ARG A 53 -10.24 1.57 -2.82
N TRP A 54 -9.58 1.36 -1.68
CA TRP A 54 -10.22 1.32 -0.37
C TRP A 54 -10.58 2.70 0.19
N SER A 55 -9.91 3.78 -0.22
CA SER A 55 -10.24 5.14 0.23
C SER A 55 -11.34 5.84 -0.57
N PHE A 56 -11.72 5.28 -1.74
CA PHE A 56 -12.77 5.83 -2.62
C PHE A 56 -14.09 5.05 -2.60
N THR A 57 -14.17 3.92 -1.87
CA THR A 57 -15.40 3.13 -1.73
C THR A 57 -16.44 3.85 -0.88
N ARG A 58 -17.23 4.69 -1.55
CA ARG A 58 -18.44 5.34 -1.02
C ARG A 58 -19.48 4.26 -0.69
N ARG A 59 -19.70 3.96 0.60
CA ARG A 59 -20.88 3.17 1.01
C ARG A 59 -22.16 3.94 0.71
N PHE A 60 -23.21 3.21 0.35
CA PHE A 60 -24.42 3.76 -0.25
C PHE A 60 -25.39 4.43 0.75
N ASP A 61 -25.11 4.37 2.07
CA ASP A 61 -25.98 4.90 3.13
C ASP A 61 -25.53 6.26 3.71
N GLY A 62 -24.38 6.77 3.28
CA GLY A 62 -23.85 8.07 3.70
C GLY A 62 -22.94 8.04 4.93
N LEU A 63 -22.62 6.88 5.52
CA LEU A 63 -21.69 6.75 6.64
C LEU A 63 -20.40 6.00 6.27
N ASP A 64 -19.30 6.65 6.67
CA ASP A 64 -17.87 6.33 6.51
C ASP A 64 -17.34 5.83 5.15
N LEU A 65 -16.39 6.62 4.65
CA LEU A 65 -15.40 6.15 3.67
C LEU A 65 -14.49 5.16 4.39
N SER A 66 -14.43 3.91 3.92
CA SER A 66 -13.37 3.01 4.34
C SER A 66 -12.01 3.69 4.08
N ARG A 67 -11.01 3.45 4.94
CA ARG A 67 -9.67 4.02 4.74
C ARG A 67 -8.59 2.97 4.97
N LEU A 68 -7.81 2.69 3.92
CA LEU A 68 -6.56 1.94 4.06
C LEU A 68 -5.41 2.92 4.32
N VAL A 69 -4.73 2.73 5.45
CA VAL A 69 -3.50 3.44 5.81
C VAL A 69 -2.36 2.43 5.72
N ILE A 70 -1.29 2.79 5.03
CA ILE A 70 -0.08 1.97 4.92
C ILE A 70 1.04 2.68 5.69
N VAL A 71 1.68 1.95 6.59
CA VAL A 71 2.80 2.42 7.42
C VAL A 71 4.02 1.56 7.11
N MET A 72 5.12 2.19 6.70
CA MET A 72 6.41 1.52 6.54
C MET A 72 7.34 2.01 7.65
N SER A 73 7.67 1.12 8.58
CA SER A 73 8.71 1.35 9.60
C SER A 73 10.05 0.96 9.00
N CYS A 74 11.06 1.81 9.13
CA CYS A 74 12.41 1.57 8.63
C CYS A 74 13.45 2.29 9.50
N ALA A 75 14.74 1.97 9.34
CA ALA A 75 15.79 2.69 10.05
C ALA A 75 15.77 4.19 9.66
N PRO A 76 16.07 5.13 10.59
CA PRO A 76 16.00 6.57 10.30
C PRO A 76 16.86 7.02 9.11
N ALA A 77 17.96 6.32 8.84
CA ALA A 77 18.84 6.57 7.71
C ALA A 77 18.21 6.20 6.36
N SER A 78 17.29 5.24 6.33
CA SER A 78 16.63 4.69 5.14
C SER A 78 15.37 5.47 4.73
N VAL A 79 14.84 6.31 5.64
CA VAL A 79 13.64 7.12 5.42
C VAL A 79 13.71 8.04 4.18
N PRO A 80 14.82 8.74 3.86
CA PRO A 80 14.91 9.61 2.68
C PRO A 80 14.78 8.81 1.38
N ASP A 81 15.61 7.78 1.20
CA ASP A 81 15.60 6.88 0.04
C ASP A 81 14.22 6.23 -0.16
N LEU A 82 13.65 5.63 0.89
CA LEU A 82 12.36 4.97 0.80
C LEU A 82 11.26 5.96 0.41
N ARG A 83 11.31 7.19 0.92
CA ARG A 83 10.35 8.26 0.58
C ARG A 83 10.51 8.73 -0.87
N GLU A 84 11.71 8.79 -1.40
CA GLU A 84 11.96 9.16 -2.80
C GLU A 84 11.48 8.05 -3.74
N ARG A 85 11.83 6.79 -3.47
CA ARG A 85 11.38 5.59 -4.21
C ARG A 85 9.84 5.50 -4.26
N LEU A 86 9.16 5.85 -3.17
CA LEU A 86 7.69 5.94 -3.09
C LEU A 86 7.08 7.12 -3.87
N ARG A 87 7.76 8.27 -3.93
CA ARG A 87 7.30 9.45 -4.69
C ARG A 87 7.36 9.19 -6.19
N LEU A 88 8.49 8.67 -6.69
CA LEU A 88 8.65 8.30 -8.09
C LEU A 88 7.53 7.34 -8.53
N CYS A 89 7.26 6.32 -7.73
CA CYS A 89 6.16 5.38 -7.95
C CYS A 89 4.75 6.02 -7.90
N TRP A 90 4.56 7.07 -7.10
CA TRP A 90 3.29 7.80 -7.03
C TRP A 90 3.07 8.63 -8.31
N ASP A 91 4.08 9.37 -8.76
CA ASP A 91 3.98 10.26 -9.91
C ASP A 91 3.74 9.48 -11.21
N GLU A 92 4.32 8.28 -11.36
CA GLU A 92 4.02 7.34 -12.45
C GLU A 92 2.58 6.79 -12.43
N THR A 93 1.90 6.78 -11.27
CA THR A 93 0.57 6.20 -11.10
C THR A 93 -0.55 7.25 -11.06
N VAL A 94 -0.25 8.51 -11.40
CA VAL A 94 -1.25 9.57 -11.62
C VAL A 94 -1.13 10.12 -13.04
N PRO A 95 -2.07 9.80 -13.95
CA PRO A 95 -2.24 10.58 -15.16
C PRO A 95 -2.66 12.00 -14.77
N SER A 96 -2.04 12.99 -15.41
CA SER A 96 -2.26 14.43 -15.19
C SER A 96 -3.71 14.87 -15.46
#